data_AF-A0A5C6TWB2-F1
#
_entry.id   AF-A0A5C6TWB2-F1
#
_cell.length_a   1.000
_cell.length_b   1.000
_cell.length_c   1.000
_cell.angle_alpha   90.00
_cell.angle_beta   90.00
_cell.angle_gamma   90.00
#
_symmetry.space_group_name_H-M   'P 1'
#
loop_
_entity.id
_entity.type
_entity.pdbx_description
1 polymer ?
#
loop_
_entity_poly.entity_id
_entity_poly.type
_entity_poly.pdbx_seq_one_letter_code
_entity_poly.pdbx_strand_id
1 'polypeptide(L)'
;MSDTKADKNAGCLRKLEKIISRLEPQTIVLEAFEPSSAKRSTRIVRLCRSVVALAQSRGMEVVVYTKGEIRSCFASVGARTRQEVAEAIVRSFEPLRDQLPRPRRDWEGPPRRMALFDAGAAVIAHYHLGASRLFESLSTDDPTK
;
A
#
# COMPACT_ATOMS: atom_id res chain seq x y z
N MET A 1 14.49 -25.28 26.25
CA MET A 1 13.37 -24.32 26.27
C MET A 1 13.96 -22.96 25.92
N SER A 2 13.76 -22.49 24.68
CA SER A 2 14.46 -21.30 24.15
C SER A 2 13.49 -20.13 24.08
N ASP A 3 13.92 -19.02 24.66
CA ASP A 3 13.19 -17.78 24.89
C ASP A 3 12.37 -17.25 23.71
N THR A 4 11.15 -16.83 24.06
CA THR A 4 10.12 -16.26 23.20
C THR A 4 10.60 -15.00 22.51
N LYS A 5 11.03 -15.16 21.26
CA LYS A 5 11.10 -14.10 20.23
C LYS A 5 9.73 -13.39 20.23
N ALA A 6 9.61 -12.26 20.94
CA ALA A 6 8.37 -11.50 21.04
C ALA A 6 7.67 -11.42 19.68
N ASP A 7 6.40 -11.84 19.62
CA ASP A 7 5.69 -12.02 18.35
C ASP A 7 5.67 -10.69 17.57
N LYS A 8 6.52 -10.62 16.54
CA LYS A 8 6.69 -9.43 15.69
C LYS A 8 5.36 -9.02 15.06
N ASN A 9 4.50 -9.99 14.74
CA ASN A 9 3.20 -9.69 14.15
C ASN A 9 2.28 -9.04 15.18
N ALA A 10 2.21 -9.56 16.40
CA ALA A 10 1.48 -8.92 17.50
C ALA A 10 2.00 -7.50 17.78
N GLY A 11 3.32 -7.30 17.73
CA GLY A 11 3.93 -5.96 17.85
C GLY A 11 3.51 -5.00 16.73
N CYS A 12 3.41 -5.49 15.49
CA CYS A 12 2.91 -4.72 14.35
C CYS A 12 1.42 -4.37 14.51
N LEU A 13 0.58 -5.34 14.89
CA LEU A 13 -0.86 -5.11 15.08
C LEU A 13 -1.15 -4.06 16.17
N ARG A 14 -0.46 -4.14 17.32
CA ARG A 14 -0.58 -3.12 18.37
C ARG A 14 -0.23 -1.71 17.90
N LYS A 15 0.75 -1.57 17.01
CA LYS A 15 1.11 -0.26 16.44
C LYS A 15 0.04 0.22 15.46
N LEU A 16 -0.49 -0.69 14.64
CA LEU A 16 -1.55 -0.38 13.70
C LEU A 16 -2.82 0.05 14.44
N GLU A 17 -3.22 -0.66 15.50
CA GLU A 17 -4.36 -0.28 16.34
C GLU A 17 -4.23 1.15 16.88
N LYS A 18 -3.04 1.54 17.36
CA LYS A 18 -2.79 2.92 17.82
C LYS A 18 -2.97 3.95 16.70
N ILE A 19 -2.59 3.62 15.47
CA ILE A 19 -2.76 4.49 14.30
C ILE A 19 -4.23 4.59 13.93
N ILE A 20 -4.94 3.46 13.87
CA ILE A 20 -6.38 3.39 13.59
C ILE A 20 -7.16 4.22 14.61
N SER A 21 -6.90 4.03 15.91
CA SER A 21 -7.60 4.78 16.96
C SER A 21 -7.30 6.28 16.96
N ARG A 22 -6.18 6.71 16.37
CA ARG A 22 -5.79 8.12 16.31
C ARG A 22 -6.32 8.82 15.07
N LEU A 23 -6.34 8.13 13.94
CA LEU A 23 -6.64 8.71 12.63
C LEU A 23 -8.03 8.36 12.11
N GLU A 24 -8.69 7.36 12.73
CA GLU A 24 -10.03 6.87 12.38
C GLU A 24 -10.23 6.70 10.86
N PRO A 25 -9.35 5.93 10.18
CA PRO A 25 -9.44 5.78 8.73
C PRO A 25 -10.71 5.02 8.35
N GLN A 26 -11.31 5.40 7.22
CA GLN A 26 -12.45 4.68 6.65
C GLN A 26 -12.02 3.46 5.82
N THR A 27 -10.84 3.56 5.18
CA THR A 27 -10.32 2.54 4.26
C THR A 27 -8.86 2.22 4.57
N ILE A 28 -8.51 0.94 4.56
CA ILE A 28 -7.13 0.44 4.63
C ILE A 28 -6.76 -0.16 3.27
N VAL A 29 -5.69 0.38 2.67
CA VAL A 29 -5.18 -0.09 1.39
C VAL A 29 -3.96 -0.99 1.60
N LEU A 30 -3.96 -2.18 0.97
CA LEU A 30 -2.86 -3.14 1.04
C LEU A 30 -2.36 -3.50 -0.36
N GLU A 31 -1.05 -3.72 -0.48
CA GLU A 31 -0.50 -4.42 -1.64
C GLU A 31 -0.88 -5.91 -1.56
N ALA A 32 -1.21 -6.53 -2.70
CA ALA A 32 -1.50 -7.95 -2.82
C ALA A 32 -0.41 -8.78 -2.12
N PHE A 33 -0.87 -9.52 -1.11
CA PHE A 33 -0.01 -10.28 -0.20
C PHE A 33 -0.16 -11.79 -0.38
N GLU A 34 -1.24 -12.24 -1.04
CA GLU A 34 -1.40 -13.64 -1.44
C GLU A 34 -0.40 -13.96 -2.57
N PRO A 35 0.20 -15.17 -2.56
CA PRO A 35 1.27 -15.50 -3.49
C PRO A 35 0.73 -15.68 -4.92
N SER A 36 1.17 -14.82 -5.86
CA SER A 36 0.94 -15.05 -7.30
C SER A 36 2.13 -15.67 -8.03
N SER A 37 3.36 -15.55 -7.49
CA SER A 37 4.58 -16.19 -8.07
C SER A 37 5.84 -15.99 -7.22
N ALA A 38 5.87 -15.02 -6.31
CA ALA A 38 6.99 -14.78 -5.40
C ALA A 38 6.62 -15.16 -3.96
N LYS A 39 7.44 -15.99 -3.32
CA LYS A 39 7.26 -16.47 -1.94
C LYS A 39 7.30 -15.32 -0.92
N ARG A 40 6.20 -14.58 -0.74
CA ARG A 40 5.98 -13.78 0.47
C ARG A 40 6.09 -14.75 1.65
N SER A 41 6.86 -14.40 2.66
CA SER A 41 7.00 -15.28 3.83
C SER A 41 5.62 -15.53 4.44
N THR A 42 5.34 -16.76 4.86
CA THR A 42 4.09 -17.15 5.54
C THR A 42 3.73 -16.20 6.68
N ARG A 43 4.73 -15.66 7.38
CA ARG A 43 4.58 -14.65 8.43
C ARG A 43 3.94 -13.35 7.94
N ILE A 44 4.31 -12.85 6.75
CA ILE A 44 3.75 -11.61 6.17
C ILE A 44 2.30 -11.85 5.74
N VAL A 45 2.01 -12.99 5.10
CA VAL A 45 0.64 -13.36 4.74
C VAL A 45 -0.26 -13.39 5.97
N ARG A 46 0.21 -14.05 7.05
CA ARG A 46 -0.51 -14.07 8.34
C ARG A 46 -0.74 -12.66 8.90
N LEU A 47 0.28 -11.80 8.88
CA LEU A 47 0.14 -10.43 9.34
C LEU A 47 -0.92 -9.67 8.53
N CYS A 48 -0.87 -9.73 7.21
CA CYS A 48 -1.85 -9.07 6.34
C CYS A 48 -3.26 -9.58 6.61
N ARG A 49 -3.46 -10.90 6.74
CA ARG A 49 -4.78 -11.46 7.11
C ARG A 49 -5.27 -10.96 8.47
N SER A 50 -4.39 -10.85 9.47
CA SER A 50 -4.75 -10.26 10.77
C SER A 50 -5.09 -8.77 10.65
N VAL A 51 -4.42 -8.02 9.77
CA VAL A 51 -4.77 -6.63 9.47
C VAL A 51 -6.15 -6.54 8.84
N VAL A 52 -6.48 -7.41 7.88
CA VAL A 52 -7.82 -7.47 7.27
C VAL A 52 -8.88 -7.77 8.31
N ALA A 53 -8.67 -8.78 9.16
CA ALA A 53 -9.62 -9.13 10.21
C ALA A 53 -9.83 -8.01 11.23
N LEU A 54 -8.75 -7.32 11.62
CA LEU A 54 -8.83 -6.13 12.49
C LEU A 54 -9.61 -4.99 11.81
N ALA A 55 -9.41 -4.80 10.51
CA ALA A 55 -10.09 -3.75 9.78
C ALA A 55 -11.60 -3.99 9.70
N GLN A 56 -11.98 -5.22 9.32
CA GLN A 56 -13.37 -5.65 9.21
C GLN A 56 -14.09 -5.61 10.56
N SER A 57 -13.45 -6.00 11.66
CA SER A 57 -14.06 -5.94 13.00
C SER A 57 -14.33 -4.51 13.48
N ARG A 58 -13.74 -3.51 12.82
CA ARG A 58 -13.94 -2.08 13.07
C ARG A 58 -14.82 -1.41 12.00
N GLY A 59 -15.39 -2.18 11.07
CA GLY A 59 -16.24 -1.66 10.00
C GLY A 59 -15.50 -0.87 8.91
N MET A 60 -14.17 -0.99 8.83
CA MET A 60 -13.38 -0.32 7.79
C MET A 60 -13.38 -1.12 6.49
N GLU A 61 -13.36 -0.41 5.37
CA GLU A 61 -13.13 -1.02 4.06
C GLU A 61 -11.67 -1.46 3.94
N VAL A 62 -11.44 -2.61 3.31
CA VAL A 62 -10.10 -3.08 2.95
C VAL A 62 -10.01 -3.25 1.45
N VAL A 63 -9.09 -2.52 0.83
CA VAL A 63 -8.85 -2.60 -0.61
C VAL A 63 -7.45 -3.16 -0.86
N VAL A 64 -7.35 -4.09 -1.81
CA VAL A 64 -6.09 -4.75 -2.14
C VAL A 64 -5.75 -4.51 -3.60
N TYR A 65 -4.52 -4.05 -3.87
CA TYR A 65 -4.03 -3.82 -5.23
C TYR A 65 -2.79 -4.67 -5.52
N THR A 66 -2.75 -5.25 -6.71
CA THR A 66 -1.55 -5.92 -7.23
C THR A 66 -0.44 -4.92 -7.53
N LYS A 67 0.80 -5.41 -7.57
CA LYS A 67 1.94 -4.60 -8.06
C LYS A 67 1.72 -4.09 -9.48
N GLY A 68 1.02 -4.86 -10.31
CA GLY A 68 0.70 -4.49 -11.69
C GLY A 68 -0.21 -3.27 -11.74
N GLU A 69 -1.31 -3.29 -10.99
CA GLU A 69 -2.26 -2.18 -10.87
C GLU A 69 -1.60 -0.92 -10.31
N ILE A 70 -0.79 -1.05 -9.26
CA ILE A 70 -0.06 0.11 -8.72
C ILE A 70 0.88 0.65 -9.80
N ARG A 71 1.67 -0.20 -10.48
CA ARG A 71 2.61 0.25 -11.52
C ARG A 71 1.93 0.90 -12.71
N SER A 72 0.77 0.40 -13.16
CA SER A 72 0.06 0.97 -14.31
C SER A 72 -0.40 2.41 -14.02
N CYS A 73 -0.76 2.72 -12.77
CA CYS A 73 -1.12 4.09 -12.36
C CYS A 73 0.03 5.09 -12.54
N PHE A 74 1.28 4.63 -12.40
CA PHE A 74 2.47 5.47 -12.56
C PHE A 74 3.07 5.43 -13.97
N ALA A 75 2.57 4.55 -14.85
CA ALA A 75 3.07 4.44 -16.22
C ALA A 75 2.79 5.70 -17.05
N SER A 76 1.66 6.38 -16.81
CA SER A 76 1.27 7.62 -17.49
C SER A 76 2.24 8.79 -17.22
N VAL A 77 2.87 8.81 -16.04
CA VAL A 77 3.90 9.79 -15.66
C VAL A 77 5.32 9.28 -15.92
N GLY A 78 5.46 8.18 -16.65
CA GLY A 78 6.75 7.61 -17.05
C GLY A 78 7.55 6.95 -15.93
N ALA A 79 6.99 6.80 -14.72
CA ALA A 79 7.69 6.19 -13.59
C ALA A 79 7.59 4.66 -13.65
N ARG A 80 8.73 4.01 -13.88
CA ARG A 80 8.85 2.55 -14.09
C ARG A 80 9.55 1.85 -12.93
N THR A 81 10.42 2.56 -12.22
CA THR A 81 11.15 2.06 -11.06
C THR A 81 10.56 2.56 -9.75
N ARG A 82 10.85 1.88 -8.63
CA ARG A 82 10.40 2.35 -7.30
C ARG A 82 10.97 3.72 -6.94
N GLN A 83 12.19 4.03 -7.41
CA GLN A 83 12.82 5.33 -7.19
C GLN A 83 12.07 6.42 -7.95
N GLU A 84 11.77 6.20 -9.24
CA GLU A 84 10.99 7.14 -10.05
C GLU A 84 9.57 7.33 -9.51
N VAL A 85 8.94 6.27 -8.99
CA VAL A 85 7.65 6.36 -8.30
C VAL A 85 7.77 7.22 -7.05
N ALA A 86 8.78 7.02 -6.22
CA ALA A 86 9.01 7.84 -5.04
C ALA A 86 9.23 9.32 -5.40
N GLU A 87 9.99 9.60 -6.45
CA GLU A 87 10.20 10.96 -6.98
C GLU A 87 8.91 11.56 -7.54
N ALA A 88 8.09 10.78 -8.25
CA ALA A 88 6.78 11.22 -8.72
C ALA A 88 5.86 11.59 -7.56
N ILE A 89 5.87 10.80 -6.48
CA ILE A 89 5.09 11.10 -5.27
C ILE A 89 5.57 12.41 -4.63
N VAL A 90 6.88 12.65 -4.52
CA VAL A 90 7.42 13.90 -3.95
C VAL A 90 7.02 15.11 -4.80
N ARG A 91 7.02 14.98 -6.13
CA ARG A 91 6.56 16.07 -7.02
C ARG A 91 5.10 16.46 -6.77
N SER A 92 4.26 15.50 -6.40
CA SER A 92 2.84 15.74 -6.08
C SER A 92 2.61 16.09 -4.61
N PHE A 93 3.50 15.69 -3.70
CA PHE A 93 3.38 15.88 -2.27
C PHE A 93 4.73 16.27 -1.66
N GLU A 94 5.00 17.57 -1.73
CA GLU A 94 6.25 18.21 -1.31
C GLU A 94 6.72 17.87 0.12
N PRO A 95 5.85 17.72 1.15
CA PRO A 95 6.29 17.40 2.51
C PRO A 95 7.05 16.07 2.65
N LEU A 96 6.99 15.17 1.66
CA LEU A 96 7.76 13.92 1.67
C LEU A 96 9.17 14.07 1.09
N ARG A 97 9.58 15.25 0.61
CA ARG A 97 10.91 15.47 0.02
C ARG A 97 12.04 15.03 0.93
N ASP A 98 11.99 15.39 2.21
CA ASP A 98 13.02 15.02 3.20
C ASP A 98 13.01 13.52 3.56
N GLN A 99 11.94 12.81 3.17
CA GLN A 99 11.83 11.37 3.35
C GLN A 99 12.35 10.58 2.15
N LEU A 100 12.55 11.23 1.00
CA LEU A 100 13.00 10.58 -0.24
C LEU A 100 14.36 9.92 -0.03
N PRO A 101 14.45 8.58 -0.13
CA PRO A 101 15.75 7.92 -0.08
C PRO A 101 16.59 8.32 -1.29
N ARG A 102 17.90 8.43 -1.08
CA ARG A 102 18.85 8.59 -2.17
C ARG A 102 18.75 7.41 -3.14
N PRO A 103 18.97 7.63 -4.45
CA PRO A 103 19.08 6.53 -5.40
C PRO A 103 20.08 5.49 -4.91
N ARG A 104 19.63 4.22 -4.88
CA ARG A 104 20.44 3.11 -4.38
C ARG A 104 21.46 2.69 -5.42
N ARG A 105 22.58 2.11 -4.97
CA ARG A 105 23.45 1.30 -5.83
C ARG A 105 22.90 -0.13 -5.93
N ASP A 106 23.30 -0.87 -6.95
CA ASP A 106 22.73 -2.20 -7.21
C ASP A 106 23.03 -3.24 -6.11
N TRP A 107 24.16 -3.09 -5.41
CA TRP A 107 24.56 -3.95 -4.29
C TRP A 107 23.98 -3.52 -2.93
N GLU A 108 23.24 -2.41 -2.88
CA GLU A 108 22.61 -1.93 -1.65
C GLU A 108 21.19 -2.51 -1.50
N GLY A 109 20.88 -2.97 -0.29
CA GLY A 109 19.54 -3.39 0.08
C GLY A 109 18.54 -2.21 0.03
N PRO A 110 17.23 -2.50 -0.06
CA PRO A 110 16.22 -1.45 -0.15
C PRO A 110 16.22 -0.57 1.11
N PRO A 111 16.22 0.77 0.98
CA PRO A 111 16.22 1.67 2.13
C PRO A 111 14.88 1.57 2.87
N ARG A 112 14.92 1.60 4.21
CA ARG A 112 13.70 1.49 5.05
C ARG A 112 12.63 2.52 4.70
N ARG A 113 13.05 3.74 4.32
CA ARG A 113 12.13 4.83 3.93
C ARG A 113 11.35 4.54 2.65
N MET A 114 11.84 3.64 1.79
CA MET A 114 11.12 3.23 0.57
C MET A 114 9.74 2.63 0.90
N ALA A 115 9.58 1.98 2.06
CA ALA A 115 8.28 1.43 2.46
C ALA A 115 7.19 2.51 2.62
N LEU A 116 7.57 3.76 2.93
CA LEU A 116 6.63 4.89 2.99
C LEU A 116 6.12 5.24 1.59
N PHE A 117 7.00 5.22 0.59
CA PHE A 117 6.65 5.48 -0.81
C PHE A 117 5.90 4.31 -1.45
N ASP A 118 6.23 3.07 -1.10
CA ASP A 118 5.45 1.89 -1.50
C ASP A 118 4.01 2.01 -0.98
N ALA A 119 3.81 2.46 0.27
CA ALA A 119 2.47 2.72 0.82
C ALA A 119 1.77 3.91 0.15
N GLY A 120 2.47 5.03 -0.07
CA GLY A 120 1.93 6.19 -0.78
C GLY A 120 1.50 5.87 -2.22
N ALA A 121 2.27 5.00 -2.91
CA ALA A 121 1.93 4.52 -4.24
C ALA A 121 0.62 3.74 -4.25
N ALA A 122 0.38 2.89 -3.23
CA ALA A 122 -0.87 2.16 -3.10
C ALA A 122 -2.07 3.10 -2.84
N VAL A 123 -1.88 4.15 -2.03
CA VAL A 123 -2.91 5.16 -1.78
C VAL A 123 -3.24 5.94 -3.05
N ILE A 124 -2.23 6.38 -3.82
CA ILE A 124 -2.46 7.08 -5.09
C ILE A 124 -3.16 6.16 -6.10
N ALA A 125 -2.76 4.88 -6.18
CA ALA A 125 -3.43 3.91 -7.01
C ALA A 125 -4.90 3.73 -6.61
N HIS A 126 -5.20 3.76 -5.30
CA HIS A 126 -6.57 3.70 -4.80
C HIS A 126 -7.41 4.89 -5.28
N TYR A 127 -6.91 6.12 -5.18
CA TYR A 127 -7.62 7.29 -5.68
C TYR A 127 -7.75 7.30 -7.20
N HIS A 128 -6.70 6.89 -7.92
CA HIS A 128 -6.73 6.86 -9.38
C HIS A 128 -7.73 5.81 -9.89
N LEU A 129 -7.64 4.57 -9.41
CA LEU A 129 -8.52 3.48 -9.84
C LEU A 129 -9.92 3.61 -9.24
N GLY A 130 -10.05 4.15 -8.04
CA GLY A 130 -11.33 4.47 -7.41
C GLY A 130 -12.08 5.54 -8.20
N ALA A 131 -11.41 6.65 -8.55
CA ALA A 131 -12.00 7.66 -9.43
C ALA A 131 -12.38 7.08 -10.78
N SER A 132 -11.50 6.29 -11.42
CA SER A 132 -11.81 5.63 -12.69
C SER A 132 -13.04 4.71 -12.60
N ARG A 133 -13.16 3.91 -11.53
CA ARG A 133 -14.31 3.03 -11.29
C ARG A 133 -15.60 3.80 -11.00
N LEU A 134 -15.51 4.92 -10.28
CA LEU A 134 -16.64 5.82 -10.07
C LEU A 134 -17.11 6.41 -11.40
N PHE A 135 -16.21 6.95 -12.21
CA PHE A 135 -16.57 7.49 -13.53
C PHE A 135 -17.13 6.41 -14.48
N GLU A 136 -16.57 5.20 -14.48
CA GLU A 136 -17.10 4.07 -15.27
C GLU A 136 -18.52 3.66 -14.82
N SER A 137 -18.78 3.66 -13.51
CA SER A 137 -20.12 3.38 -12.96
C SER A 137 -21.15 4.49 -13.22
N LEU A 138 -20.69 5.73 -13.42
CA LEU A 138 -21.53 6.86 -13.80
C LEU A 138 -21.75 6.94 -15.32
N SER A 139 -20.82 6.40 -16.12
CA SER A 139 -20.96 6.30 -17.58
C SER A 139 -21.78 5.09 -18.04
N THR A 140 -22.13 4.16 -17.14
CA THR A 140 -23.05 3.05 -17.46
C THR A 140 -24.52 3.47 -17.46
N ASP A 141 -24.83 4.71 -17.08
CA ASP A 141 -26.12 5.35 -17.31
C ASP A 141 -26.13 6.03 -18.69
N ASP A 142 -26.03 5.27 -19.79
CA ASP A 142 -26.49 5.77 -21.09
C ASP A 142 -27.98 5.37 -21.25
N PRO A 143 -28.92 6.34 -21.24
CA PRO A 143 -30.33 6.08 -21.35
C PRO A 143 -30.68 5.87 -22.82
N THR A 144 -30.68 4.62 -23.27
CA THR A 144 -31.42 4.26 -24.48
C THR A 144 -32.56 3.31 -24.13
N LYS A 145 -33.65 3.94 -23.69
CA LYS A 145 -34.99 3.55 -24.09
C LYS A 145 -35.20 3.90 -25.57
#